data_AF-A0A7D7R5R6-F1
#
_entry.id   AF-A0A7D7R5R6-F1
#
_cell.length_a   1.000
_cell.length_b   1.000
_cell.length_c   1.000
_cell.angle_alpha   90.00
_cell.angle_beta   90.00
_cell.angle_gamma   90.00
#
_symmetry.space_group_name_H-M   'P 1'
#
loop_
_entity.id
_entity.type
_entity.pdbx_description
1 polymer ?
#
loop_
_entity_poly.entity_id
_entity_poly.type
_entity_poly.pdbx_seq_one_letter_code
_entity_poly.pdbx_strand_id
1 'polypeptide(L)'
;MVNVLQTARNYFKWILILGLLPCILSFLLYLQINDISKSKDDFNISTGKIDIVGFTEKVHKGNAYKRLPIKSKTKVLFVKLKGNGNLYSFLSKDKKQYDKIFSILNEDDLVRIYHSPPVKTQNTIDIIQLEKDDNVLIDKSIFDEKRYVQIKITLIILAVYFGFPLLFFILSVIEQRKIHGKQ
;
A
#
# COMPACT_ATOMS: atom_id res chain seq x y z
N MET A 1 18.35 -44.66 -8.17
CA MET A 1 18.73 -43.46 -7.38
C MET A 1 18.22 -42.15 -8.00
N VAL A 2 18.41 -41.92 -9.31
CA VAL A 2 17.97 -40.69 -10.02
C VAL A 2 16.47 -40.41 -9.86
N ASN A 3 15.59 -41.42 -10.00
CA ASN A 3 14.14 -41.25 -9.81
C ASN A 3 13.75 -40.81 -8.40
N VAL A 4 14.38 -41.34 -7.34
CA VAL A 4 14.04 -40.98 -5.94
C VAL A 4 14.41 -39.54 -5.64
N LEU A 5 15.58 -39.10 -6.12
CA LEU A 5 16.04 -37.71 -6.02
C LEU A 5 15.13 -36.74 -6.78
N GLN A 6 14.65 -37.14 -7.96
CA GLN A 6 13.75 -36.33 -8.79
C GLN A 6 12.34 -36.23 -8.19
N THR A 7 11.84 -37.32 -7.61
CA THR A 7 10.58 -37.35 -6.86
C THR A 7 10.66 -36.51 -5.59
N ALA A 8 11.74 -36.63 -4.79
CA ALA A 8 11.96 -35.81 -3.60
C ALA A 8 12.05 -34.31 -3.91
N ARG A 9 12.73 -33.93 -5.00
CA ARG A 9 12.79 -32.54 -5.47
C ARG A 9 11.42 -31.99 -5.86
N ASN A 10 10.59 -32.81 -6.51
CA ASN A 10 9.23 -32.42 -6.86
C ASN A 10 8.33 -32.25 -5.62
N TYR A 11 8.40 -33.16 -4.64
CA TYR A 11 7.66 -33.00 -3.37
C TYR A 11 8.10 -31.76 -2.61
N PHE A 12 9.41 -31.51 -2.51
CA PHE A 12 9.94 -30.31 -1.86
C PHE A 12 9.47 -29.03 -2.56
N LYS A 13 9.43 -29.02 -3.90
CA LYS A 13 8.88 -27.91 -4.69
C LYS A 13 7.40 -27.66 -4.36
N TRP A 14 6.58 -28.70 -4.25
CA TRP A 14 5.17 -28.58 -3.90
C TRP A 14 4.95 -28.12 -2.46
N ILE A 15 5.76 -28.59 -1.50
CA ILE A 15 5.73 -28.12 -0.11
C ILE A 15 6.12 -26.63 -0.02
N LEU A 16 7.15 -26.22 -0.76
CA LEU A 16 7.56 -24.80 -0.85
C LEU A 16 6.45 -23.93 -1.44
N ILE A 17 5.82 -24.39 -2.53
CA ILE A 17 4.74 -23.67 -3.19
C ILE A 17 3.55 -23.58 -2.23
N LEU A 18 3.00 -24.71 -1.78
CA LEU A 18 1.75 -24.81 -1.01
C LEU A 18 1.88 -24.33 0.44
N GLY A 19 3.08 -24.33 1.02
CA GLY A 19 3.30 -23.94 2.41
C GLY A 19 3.93 -22.56 2.57
N LEU A 20 5.02 -22.28 1.86
CA LEU A 20 5.85 -21.10 2.15
C LEU A 20 5.27 -19.81 1.55
N LEU A 21 4.78 -19.86 0.31
CA LEU A 21 4.16 -18.70 -0.35
C LEU A 21 2.92 -18.18 0.41
N PRO A 22 1.96 -19.01 0.84
CA PRO A 22 0.83 -18.51 1.61
C PRO A 22 1.24 -17.96 2.97
N CYS A 23 2.23 -18.53 3.66
CA CYS A 23 2.76 -17.94 4.89
C CYS A 23 3.31 -16.52 4.66
N ILE A 24 4.06 -16.30 3.57
CA ILE A 24 4.56 -14.96 3.21
C ILE A 24 3.40 -14.01 2.91
N LEU A 25 2.42 -14.44 2.11
CA LEU A 25 1.27 -13.60 1.76
C LEU A 25 0.38 -13.27 2.97
N SER A 26 0.18 -14.22 3.89
CA SER A 26 -0.51 -14.00 5.16
C SER A 26 0.23 -13.03 6.06
N PHE A 27 1.57 -13.12 6.13
CA PHE A 27 2.38 -12.15 6.87
C PHE A 27 2.29 -10.75 6.26
N LEU A 28 2.33 -10.63 4.93
CA LEU A 28 2.13 -9.35 4.24
C LEU A 28 0.73 -8.76 4.50
N LEU A 29 -0.31 -9.59 4.49
CA LEU A 29 -1.66 -9.18 4.88
C LEU A 29 -1.72 -8.67 6.31
N TYR A 30 -1.11 -9.41 7.25
CA TYR A 30 -1.04 -8.99 8.65
C TYR A 30 -0.38 -7.61 8.80
N LEU A 31 0.76 -7.40 8.13
CA LEU A 31 1.42 -6.10 8.12
C LEU A 31 0.51 -5.01 7.59
N GLN A 32 -0.19 -5.24 6.47
CA GLN A 32 -1.12 -4.26 5.88
C GLN A 32 -2.30 -3.92 6.80
N ILE A 33 -2.89 -4.93 7.46
CA ILE A 33 -4.01 -4.75 8.40
C ILE A 33 -3.55 -3.93 9.62
N ASN A 34 -2.43 -4.30 10.22
CA ASN A 34 -1.87 -3.60 11.38
C ASN A 34 -1.57 -2.13 11.04
N ASP A 35 -1.19 -1.87 9.80
CA ASP A 35 -0.89 -0.52 9.32
C ASP A 35 -2.14 0.34 9.12
N ILE A 36 -3.30 -0.27 8.83
CA ILE A 36 -4.59 0.43 8.75
C ILE A 36 -5.16 0.68 10.15
N SER A 37 -4.99 -0.26 11.08
CA SER A 37 -5.53 -0.15 12.44
C SER A 37 -4.87 0.91 13.31
N LYS A 38 -3.71 1.44 12.89
CA LYS A 38 -3.04 2.56 13.58
C LYS A 38 -3.97 3.76 13.71
N SER A 39 -3.96 4.39 14.89
CA SER A 39 -4.60 5.69 15.10
C SER A 39 -3.83 6.78 14.33
N LYS A 40 -4.45 7.95 14.14
CA LYS A 40 -3.74 9.14 13.65
C LYS A 40 -2.59 9.53 14.59
N ASP A 41 -2.74 9.26 15.88
CA ASP A 41 -1.78 9.64 16.93
C ASP A 41 -0.52 8.75 16.92
N ASP A 42 -0.55 7.62 16.21
CA ASP A 42 0.61 6.75 16.01
C ASP A 42 1.58 7.31 14.95
N PHE A 43 1.21 8.40 14.26
CA PHE A 43 2.01 9.06 13.24
C PHE A 43 2.74 10.31 13.77
N ASN A 44 3.77 10.72 13.05
CA ASN A 44 4.50 11.93 13.39
C ASN A 44 3.62 13.16 13.18
N ILE A 45 3.67 14.10 14.13
CA ILE A 45 2.93 15.35 14.07
C ILE A 45 3.87 16.53 13.85
N SER A 46 3.50 17.39 12.90
CA SER A 46 4.11 18.70 12.69
C SER A 46 3.05 19.77 12.81
N THR A 47 3.20 20.66 13.80
CA THR A 47 2.28 21.78 14.03
C THR A 47 2.99 23.08 13.72
N GLY A 48 2.33 23.99 13.00
CA GLY A 48 2.92 25.29 12.69
C GLY A 48 2.07 26.11 11.74
N LYS A 49 2.54 27.33 11.48
CA LYS A 49 1.92 28.22 10.50
C LYS A 49 2.30 27.83 9.10
N ILE A 50 1.36 27.93 8.17
CA ILE A 50 1.60 27.72 6.76
C ILE A 50 2.53 28.81 6.21
N ASP A 51 3.59 28.38 5.53
CA ASP A 51 4.47 29.21 4.70
C ASP A 51 3.87 29.35 3.30
N ILE A 52 3.53 28.21 2.69
CA ILE A 52 2.97 28.15 1.34
C ILE A 52 2.17 26.86 1.14
N VAL A 53 1.10 26.95 0.35
CA VAL A 53 0.31 25.81 -0.14
C VAL A 53 0.21 25.91 -1.66
N GLY A 54 0.31 24.79 -2.35
CA GLY A 54 0.22 24.78 -3.80
C GLY A 54 0.30 23.39 -4.40
N PHE A 55 0.71 23.31 -5.65
CA PHE A 55 1.04 22.05 -6.31
C PHE A 55 2.55 21.94 -6.54
N THR A 56 3.07 20.72 -6.37
CA THR A 56 4.46 20.39 -6.70
C THR A 56 4.56 19.01 -7.34
N GLU A 57 5.74 18.64 -7.80
CA GLU A 57 6.02 17.28 -8.28
C GLU A 57 6.59 16.43 -7.14
N LYS A 58 5.86 15.39 -6.75
CA LYS A 58 6.42 14.29 -5.98
C LYS A 58 7.29 13.45 -6.90
N VAL A 59 8.57 13.37 -6.58
CA VAL A 59 9.58 12.61 -7.31
C VAL A 59 9.93 11.37 -6.52
N HIS A 60 9.74 10.21 -7.13
CA HIS A 60 10.27 8.96 -6.60
C HIS A 60 11.58 8.65 -7.32
N LYS A 61 12.71 8.83 -6.62
CA LYS A 61 14.03 8.43 -7.09
C LYS A 61 14.11 6.91 -6.90
N GLY A 62 13.84 6.13 -7.95
CA GLY A 62 13.94 4.67 -7.89
C GLY A 62 15.24 4.19 -7.23
N ASN A 63 15.23 3.01 -6.60
CA ASN A 63 16.39 2.51 -5.85
C ASN A 63 17.67 2.52 -6.69
N ALA A 64 18.69 3.23 -6.21
CA ALA A 64 19.98 3.39 -6.89
C ALA A 64 20.70 2.06 -7.17
N TYR A 65 20.41 1.02 -6.38
CA TYR A 65 20.98 -0.33 -6.55
C TYR A 65 20.37 -1.14 -7.71
N LYS A 66 19.30 -0.65 -8.35
CA LYS A 66 18.71 -1.33 -9.52
C LYS A 66 19.36 -0.82 -10.81
N ARG A 67 19.63 -1.75 -11.73
CA ARG A 67 20.25 -1.49 -13.04
C ARG A 67 19.46 -0.47 -13.89
N LEU A 68 18.15 -0.38 -13.70
CA LEU A 68 17.29 0.70 -14.21
C LEU A 68 16.45 1.29 -13.05
N PRO A 69 16.86 2.41 -12.45
CA PRO A 69 16.04 3.11 -11.47
C PRO A 69 14.90 3.85 -12.20
N ILE A 70 13.70 3.29 -12.15
CA ILE A 70 12.50 3.95 -12.70
C ILE A 70 12.20 5.17 -11.84
N LYS A 71 12.35 6.36 -12.43
CA LYS A 71 11.94 7.62 -11.82
C LYS A 71 10.51 7.90 -12.20
N SER A 72 9.66 8.19 -11.22
CA SER A 72 8.29 8.64 -11.47
C SER A 72 8.09 10.03 -10.89
N LYS A 73 7.29 10.82 -11.60
CA LYS A 73 6.87 12.16 -11.17
C LYS A 73 5.36 12.18 -11.09
N THR A 74 4.81 12.79 -10.05
CA THR A 74 3.37 12.91 -9.86
C THR A 74 3.05 14.27 -9.29
N LYS A 75 2.09 14.98 -9.90
CA LYS A 75 1.61 16.26 -9.37
C LYS A 75 0.82 16.01 -8.10
N VAL A 76 1.20 16.68 -7.02
CA VAL A 76 0.60 16.54 -5.69
C VAL A 76 0.32 17.92 -5.10
N LEU A 77 -0.70 18.01 -4.24
CA LEU A 77 -0.83 19.17 -3.36
C LEU A 77 0.32 19.14 -2.35
N PHE A 78 0.85 20.30 -2.00
CA PHE A 78 1.82 20.41 -0.93
C PHE A 78 1.48 21.51 0.06
N VAL A 79 1.93 21.32 1.30
CA VAL A 79 1.89 22.28 2.38
C VAL A 79 3.30 22.37 2.97
N LYS A 80 3.80 23.59 3.13
CA LYS A 80 5.05 23.87 3.83
C LYS A 80 4.77 24.73 5.05
N LEU A 81 5.44 24.42 6.16
CA LEU A 81 5.32 25.19 7.41
C LEU A 81 6.47 26.19 7.53
N LYS A 82 6.21 27.35 8.15
CA LYS A 82 7.24 28.36 8.42
C LYS A 82 8.32 27.79 9.35
N GLY A 83 9.59 28.04 9.02
CA GLY A 83 10.72 27.50 9.76
C GLY A 83 10.95 25.99 9.60
N ASN A 84 10.18 25.31 8.75
CA ASN A 84 10.34 23.89 8.45
C ASN A 84 10.86 23.68 7.01
N GLY A 85 11.92 22.89 6.86
CA GLY A 85 12.47 22.53 5.54
C GLY A 85 11.69 21.43 4.80
N ASN A 86 10.72 20.79 5.45
CA ASN A 86 9.97 19.68 4.90
C ASN A 86 8.82 20.16 3.99
N LEU A 87 8.61 19.42 2.90
CA LEU A 87 7.46 19.56 2.02
C LEU A 87 6.49 18.41 2.29
N TYR A 88 5.34 18.70 2.86
CA TYR A 88 4.29 17.72 3.11
C TYR A 88 3.39 17.63 1.88
N SER A 89 3.12 16.43 1.38
CA SER A 89 2.37 16.23 0.14
C SER A 89 1.14 15.36 0.33
N PHE A 90 0.11 15.66 -0.45
CA PHE A 90 -1.12 14.89 -0.54
C PHE A 90 -1.52 14.66 -2.00
N LEU A 91 -1.95 13.42 -2.30
CA LEU A 91 -2.44 13.02 -3.61
C LEU A 91 -3.86 12.46 -3.49
N SER A 92 -4.81 13.22 -4.02
CA SER A 92 -6.18 12.80 -4.29
C SER A 92 -6.40 12.46 -5.77
N LYS A 93 -7.35 11.55 -6.01
CA LYS A 93 -7.90 11.28 -7.34
C LYS A 93 -9.02 12.26 -7.70
N ASP A 94 -9.66 12.87 -6.72
CA ASP A 94 -10.76 13.81 -6.92
C ASP A 94 -10.23 15.24 -6.96
N LYS A 95 -10.47 15.94 -8.08
CA LYS A 95 -10.07 17.34 -8.23
C LYS A 95 -10.81 18.26 -7.26
N LYS A 96 -12.09 17.99 -6.96
CA LYS A 96 -12.90 18.81 -6.06
C LYS A 96 -12.35 18.87 -4.65
N GLN A 97 -11.64 17.82 -4.23
CA GLN A 97 -10.99 17.79 -2.94
C GLN A 97 -9.86 18.83 -2.83
N TYR A 98 -9.12 19.06 -3.92
CA TYR A 98 -8.11 20.11 -3.93
C TYR A 98 -8.77 21.49 -3.79
N ASP A 99 -9.84 21.75 -4.55
CA ASP A 99 -10.55 23.04 -4.51
C ASP A 99 -11.11 23.34 -3.11
N LYS A 100 -11.63 22.32 -2.41
CA LYS A 100 -12.08 22.43 -1.01
C LYS A 100 -10.92 22.78 -0.07
N ILE A 101 -9.74 22.17 -0.27
CA ILE A 101 -8.58 22.44 0.59
C ILE A 101 -8.06 23.87 0.35
N PHE A 102 -7.92 24.29 -0.90
CA PHE A 102 -7.44 25.63 -1.26
C PHE A 102 -8.39 26.75 -0.85
N SER A 103 -9.70 26.49 -0.77
CA SER A 103 -10.66 27.49 -0.28
C SER A 103 -10.63 27.68 1.25
N ILE A 104 -10.01 26.75 2.00
CA ILE A 104 -9.96 26.80 3.46
C ILE A 104 -8.58 27.18 3.98
N LEU A 105 -7.52 26.75 3.31
CA LEU A 105 -6.14 27.02 3.69
C LEU A 105 -5.63 28.32 3.07
N ASN A 106 -5.08 29.17 3.92
CA ASN A 106 -4.34 30.37 3.56
C ASN A 106 -2.95 30.34 4.18
N GLU A 107 -2.08 31.23 3.71
CA GLU A 107 -0.81 31.49 4.38
C GLU A 107 -1.04 31.96 5.82
N ASP A 108 -0.08 31.69 6.70
CA ASP A 108 -0.13 32.00 8.14
C ASP A 108 -1.18 31.26 8.99
N ASP A 109 -2.06 30.46 8.39
CA ASP A 109 -2.97 29.58 9.12
C ASP A 109 -2.19 28.58 9.98
N LEU A 110 -2.65 28.37 11.22
CA LEU A 110 -2.12 27.34 12.11
C LEU A 110 -2.73 25.98 11.73
N VAL A 111 -1.88 25.01 11.42
CA VAL A 111 -2.32 23.67 11.04
C VAL A 111 -1.55 22.58 11.78
N ARG A 112 -2.20 21.42 11.91
CA ARG A 112 -1.58 20.17 12.40
C ARG A 112 -1.51 19.18 11.25
N ILE A 113 -0.30 18.72 10.95
CA ILE A 113 -0.02 17.75 9.89
C ILE A 113 0.44 16.45 10.53
N TYR A 114 -0.38 15.40 10.41
CA TYR A 114 0.02 14.04 10.73
C TYR A 114 0.61 13.43 9.47
N HIS A 115 1.83 12.90 9.56
CA HIS A 115 2.59 12.51 8.38
C HIS A 115 3.37 11.20 8.59
N SER A 116 3.63 10.54 7.47
CA SER A 116 4.53 9.40 7.41
C SER A 116 5.98 9.79 7.72
N PRO A 117 6.85 8.84 8.10
CA PRO A 117 8.28 9.12 8.21
C PRO A 117 8.89 9.49 6.85
N PRO A 118 9.92 10.35 6.81
CA PRO A 118 10.56 10.76 5.56
C PRO A 118 11.24 9.58 4.87
N VAL A 119 10.99 9.45 3.57
CA VAL A 119 11.57 8.40 2.73
C VAL A 119 12.72 8.97 1.92
N LYS A 120 13.93 8.43 2.06
CA LYS A 120 15.15 8.94 1.39
C LYS A 120 15.05 9.06 -0.14
N THR A 121 14.19 8.25 -0.76
CA THR A 121 13.96 8.24 -2.21
C THR A 121 12.92 9.26 -2.68
N GLN A 122 12.29 10.00 -1.76
CA GLN A 122 11.24 10.96 -2.06
C GLN A 122 11.66 12.38 -1.65
N ASN A 123 11.18 13.38 -2.38
CA ASN A 123 11.40 14.80 -2.08
C ASN A 123 10.29 15.41 -1.21
N THR A 124 9.22 14.67 -0.95
CA THR A 124 8.08 15.10 -0.14
C THR A 124 7.72 14.03 0.88
N ILE A 125 7.07 14.43 1.98
CA ILE A 125 6.60 13.56 3.04
C ILE A 125 5.09 13.40 2.90
N ASP A 126 4.57 12.18 2.91
CA ASP A 126 3.13 11.95 2.73
C ASP A 126 2.33 12.39 3.96
N ILE A 127 1.33 13.24 3.72
CA ILE A 127 0.29 13.63 4.68
C ILE A 127 -0.66 12.46 4.86
N ILE A 128 -0.85 12.06 6.12
CA ILE A 128 -1.85 11.09 6.55
C ILE A 128 -3.15 11.82 6.88
N GLN A 129 -3.04 12.91 7.66
CA GLN A 129 -4.16 13.75 8.05
C GLN A 129 -3.72 15.20 8.20
N LEU A 130 -4.59 16.12 7.79
CA LEU A 130 -4.38 17.56 7.90
C LEU A 130 -5.57 18.19 8.62
N GLU A 131 -5.27 18.92 9.68
CA GLU A 131 -6.28 19.62 10.49
C GLU A 131 -5.98 21.12 10.57
N LYS A 132 -7.04 21.92 10.54
CA LYS A 132 -7.03 23.36 10.83
C LYS A 132 -8.16 23.65 11.81
N ASP A 133 -7.84 24.24 12.96
CA ASP A 133 -8.83 24.61 13.99
C ASP A 133 -9.82 23.48 14.30
N ASP A 134 -9.29 22.27 14.54
CA ASP A 134 -10.03 21.02 14.77
C ASP A 134 -10.89 20.50 13.59
N ASN A 135 -10.94 21.22 12.47
CA ASN A 135 -11.54 20.72 11.23
C ASN A 135 -10.55 19.85 10.46
N VAL A 136 -10.96 18.62 10.15
CA VAL A 136 -10.19 17.68 9.33
C VAL A 136 -10.37 18.03 7.85
N LEU A 137 -9.29 18.50 7.21
CA LEU A 137 -9.26 18.87 5.79
C LEU A 137 -8.86 17.69 4.91
N ILE A 138 -7.91 16.88 5.38
CA ILE A 138 -7.50 15.62 4.77
C ILE A 138 -7.65 14.56 5.85
N ASP A 139 -8.47 13.56 5.59
CA ASP A 139 -8.79 12.49 6.54
C ASP A 139 -7.93 11.25 6.29
N LYS A 140 -7.53 10.58 7.37
CA LYS A 140 -6.76 9.32 7.32
C LYS A 140 -7.46 8.24 6.48
N SER A 141 -8.78 8.22 6.42
CA SER A 141 -9.55 7.26 5.60
C SER A 141 -9.13 7.26 4.13
N ILE A 142 -8.70 8.39 3.57
CA ILE A 142 -8.22 8.48 2.18
C ILE A 142 -6.88 7.76 2.02
N PHE A 143 -6.02 7.85 3.04
CA PHE A 143 -4.78 7.11 3.10
C PHE A 143 -5.05 5.60 3.25
N ASP A 144 -5.99 5.23 4.11
CA ASP A 144 -6.38 3.83 4.35
C ASP A 144 -7.04 3.19 3.13
N GLU A 145 -7.83 3.93 2.34
CA GLU A 145 -8.50 3.42 1.13
C GLU A 145 -7.48 2.79 0.16
N LYS A 146 -6.32 3.44 -0.04
CA LYS A 146 -5.24 2.91 -0.89
C LYS A 146 -4.73 1.57 -0.37
N ARG A 147 -4.64 1.39 0.95
CA ARG A 147 -4.20 0.14 1.60
C ARG A 147 -5.27 -0.93 1.55
N TYR A 148 -6.55 -0.57 1.70
CA TYR A 148 -7.67 -1.49 1.50
C TYR A 148 -7.69 -2.09 0.09
N VAL A 149 -7.39 -1.29 -0.95
CA VAL A 149 -7.25 -1.81 -2.31
C VAL A 149 -6.14 -2.86 -2.41
N GLN A 150 -4.99 -2.62 -1.76
CA GLN A 150 -3.89 -3.58 -1.74
C GLN A 150 -4.29 -4.88 -1.01
N ILE A 151 -5.00 -4.78 0.12
CA ILE A 151 -5.52 -5.94 0.85
C ILE A 151 -6.46 -6.75 -0.05
N LYS A 152 -7.40 -6.10 -0.75
CA LYS A 152 -8.31 -6.78 -1.68
C LYS A 152 -7.56 -7.54 -2.76
N ILE A 153 -6.52 -6.93 -3.36
CA ILE A 153 -5.70 -7.59 -4.38
C ILE A 153 -4.98 -8.80 -3.79
N THR A 154 -4.34 -8.68 -2.61
CA THR A 154 -3.66 -9.79 -1.96
C THR A 154 -4.62 -10.94 -1.62
N LEU A 155 -5.83 -10.63 -1.15
CA LEU A 155 -6.87 -11.63 -0.89
C LEU A 155 -7.31 -12.36 -2.16
N ILE A 156 -7.50 -11.65 -3.28
CA ILE A 156 -7.81 -12.27 -4.58
C ILE A 156 -6.70 -13.22 -5.01
N ILE A 157 -5.44 -12.80 -4.88
CA ILE A 157 -4.28 -13.65 -5.21
C ILE A 157 -4.29 -14.93 -4.37
N LEU A 158 -4.51 -14.82 -3.05
CA LEU A 158 -4.62 -15.97 -2.16
C LEU A 158 -5.80 -16.89 -2.53
N ALA A 159 -6.97 -16.32 -2.85
CA ALA A 159 -8.14 -17.08 -3.24
C ALA A 159 -7.90 -17.86 -4.55
N VAL A 160 -7.28 -17.24 -5.55
CA VAL A 160 -6.90 -17.93 -6.80
C VAL A 160 -5.85 -19.00 -6.53
N TYR A 161 -4.86 -18.68 -5.70
CA TYR A 161 -3.76 -19.56 -5.36
C TYR A 161 -4.23 -20.86 -4.70
N PHE A 162 -5.18 -20.79 -3.76
CA PHE A 162 -5.75 -21.98 -3.11
C PHE A 162 -6.91 -22.60 -3.89
N GLY A 163 -7.75 -21.78 -4.51
CA GLY A 163 -8.96 -22.22 -5.21
C GLY A 163 -8.66 -23.00 -6.48
N PHE A 164 -7.66 -22.59 -7.25
CA PHE A 164 -7.34 -23.23 -8.54
C PHE A 164 -6.84 -24.67 -8.36
N PRO A 165 -5.84 -24.98 -7.51
CA PRO A 165 -5.41 -26.36 -7.28
C PRO A 165 -6.51 -27.26 -6.70
N LEU A 166 -7.32 -26.72 -5.79
CA LEU A 166 -8.41 -27.46 -5.16
C LEU A 166 -9.51 -27.82 -6.17
N LEU A 167 -9.84 -26.91 -7.08
CA LEU A 167 -10.77 -27.16 -8.18
C LEU A 167 -10.25 -28.25 -9.12
N PHE A 168 -8.97 -28.23 -9.50
CA PHE A 168 -8.35 -29.29 -10.30
C PHE A 168 -8.35 -30.65 -9.59
N PHE A 169 -8.10 -30.68 -8.28
CA PHE A 169 -8.19 -31.89 -7.48
C PHE A 169 -9.63 -32.45 -7.44
N ILE A 170 -10.64 -31.60 -7.23
CA ILE A 170 -12.04 -32.03 -7.23
C ILE A 170 -12.42 -32.60 -8.60
N LEU A 171 -12.06 -31.90 -9.69
CA LEU A 171 -12.34 -32.36 -11.05
C LEU A 171 -11.68 -33.70 -11.35
N SER A 172 -10.42 -33.91 -10.95
CA SER A 172 -9.72 -35.18 -11.16
C SER A 172 -10.36 -36.33 -10.38
N VAL A 173 -10.81 -36.10 -9.14
CA VAL A 173 -11.55 -37.09 -8.34
C VAL A 173 -12.89 -37.44 -8.98
N ILE A 174 -13.63 -36.45 -9.51
CA ILE A 174 -14.90 -36.68 -10.20
C ILE A 174 -14.69 -37.50 -11.48
N GLU A 175 -13.65 -37.19 -12.25
CA GLU A 175 -13.31 -37.91 -13.48
C GLU A 175 -12.94 -39.37 -13.20
N GLN A 176 -12.12 -39.64 -12.17
CA GLN A 176 -11.80 -41.01 -11.76
C GLN A 176 -13.04 -41.80 -11.33
N ARG A 177 -13.98 -41.18 -10.60
CA ARG A 177 -15.25 -41.82 -10.21
C ARG A 177 -16.13 -42.14 -11.43
N LYS A 178 -16.16 -41.28 -12.45
CA LYS A 178 -16.88 -41.55 -13.71
C LYS A 178 -16.28 -42.72 -14.50
N ILE A 179 -14.97 -42.91 -14.43
CA ILE A 179 -14.28 -44.01 -15.11
C ILE A 179 -14.53 -45.34 -14.37
N HIS A 180 -14.43 -45.36 -13.04
CA HIS A 180 -14.67 -46.56 -12.23
C HIS A 180 -16.15 -46.98 -12.14
N GLY A 181 -17.10 -46.04 -12.21
CA GLY A 181 -18.53 -46.36 -12.24
C GLY A 181 -19.07 -46.85 -13.60
N LYS A 182 -18.19 -47.02 -14.60
CA LYS A 182 -18.50 -47.52 -15.94
C LYS A 182 -17.90 -48.91 -16.24
N GLN A 183 -17.25 -49.54 -15.25
CA GLN A 183 -16.88 -50.96 -15.26
C GLN A 183 -17.97 -51.78 -14.57
#